data_AF-A0A8I1P9T3-F1
#
_entry.id   AF-A0A8I1P9T3-F1
#
_cell.length_a   1.000
_cell.length_b   1.000
_cell.length_c   1.000
_cell.angle_alpha   90.00
_cell.angle_beta   90.00
_cell.angle_gamma   90.00
#
_symmetry.space_group_name_H-M   'P 1'
#
loop_
_entity.id
_entity.type
_entity.pdbx_description
1 polymer ?
#
loop_
_entity_poly.entity_id
_entity_poly.type
_entity_poly.pdbx_seq_one_letter_code
_entity_poly.pdbx_strand_id
1 'polypeptide(L)'
;MDEVLEIAARLAGVFYALGGLVAIRAMAVSEMLDRALNMITLKQEPAKAVVRRWLLGTGAVLTGASGVAAALLSSWAVPLFAANLGAQAGWLAWARTAFPPEDEEEAVGRRRTTNAALGCAVLTLLVLYLWREGRLAGPLDPWTAVPTAAATLGYGAYLLRSLFWRSKGGWDGGDDDDYVEADGEADTVKHPSRIRFTVHPWRYPILDADDDYPYNHFELLDVEVADEIEEWHDAYVALFIAAGEGAETVFPSEEEEAAHRAKGAEFVEYLRGTYGRDNVEGPIYVPVADVRAESAY
;
A
#
# COMPACT_ATOMS: atom_id res chain seq x y z
N MET A 1 23.12 -25.45 30.14
CA MET A 1 23.00 -23.98 30.00
C MET A 1 23.05 -23.59 28.53
N ASP A 2 23.92 -24.22 27.75
CA ASP A 2 24.11 -23.88 26.35
C ASP A 2 22.87 -24.20 25.47
N GLU A 3 22.19 -25.33 25.69
CA GLU A 3 20.92 -25.64 25.00
C GLU A 3 19.84 -24.58 25.23
N VAL A 4 19.79 -24.01 26.44
CA VAL A 4 18.84 -22.92 26.77
C VAL A 4 19.18 -21.66 25.97
N LEU A 5 20.47 -21.36 25.80
CA LEU A 5 20.93 -20.21 25.00
C LEU A 5 20.64 -20.39 23.51
N GLU A 6 20.73 -21.61 22.98
CA GLU A 6 20.31 -21.91 21.60
C GLU A 6 18.81 -21.75 21.42
N ILE A 7 17.99 -22.30 22.34
CA ILE A 7 16.54 -22.13 22.28
C ILE A 7 16.17 -20.65 22.36
N ALA A 8 16.82 -19.89 23.26
CA ALA A 8 16.63 -18.46 23.38
C ALA A 8 17.01 -17.72 22.07
N ALA A 9 18.15 -18.05 21.47
CA ALA A 9 18.58 -17.48 20.19
C ALA A 9 17.59 -17.81 19.06
N ARG A 10 17.05 -19.03 19.04
CA ARG A 10 16.07 -19.44 18.03
C ARG A 10 14.74 -18.70 18.17
N LEU A 11 14.19 -18.64 19.39
CA LEU A 11 12.95 -17.93 19.68
C LEU A 11 13.08 -16.43 19.40
N ALA A 12 14.20 -15.83 19.83
CA ALA A 12 14.47 -14.44 19.53
C ALA A 12 14.69 -14.21 18.02
N GLY A 13 15.34 -15.16 17.33
CA GLY A 13 15.48 -15.14 15.88
C GLY A 13 14.13 -15.12 15.16
N VAL A 14 13.21 -15.99 15.54
CA VAL A 14 11.83 -16.00 15.01
C VAL A 14 11.13 -14.67 15.29
N PHE A 15 11.26 -14.12 16.49
CA PHE A 15 10.70 -12.82 16.82
C PHE A 15 11.24 -11.70 15.91
N TYR A 16 12.55 -11.67 15.65
CA TYR A 16 13.17 -10.70 14.74
C TYR A 16 12.76 -10.90 13.28
N ALA A 17 12.61 -12.15 12.84
CA ALA A 17 12.11 -12.47 11.50
C ALA A 17 10.69 -11.89 11.29
N LEU A 18 9.79 -12.16 12.23
CA LEU A 18 8.44 -11.60 12.21
C LEU A 18 8.45 -10.07 12.33
N GLY A 19 9.30 -9.52 13.19
CA GLY A 19 9.46 -8.08 13.34
C GLY A 19 9.86 -7.38 12.04
N GLY A 20 10.79 -7.97 11.29
CA GLY A 20 11.18 -7.47 9.95
C GLY A 20 10.03 -7.49 8.96
N LEU A 21 9.24 -8.58 8.93
CA LEU A 21 8.07 -8.69 8.06
C LEU A 21 7.00 -7.65 8.39
N VAL A 22 6.65 -7.53 9.66
CA VAL A 22 5.68 -6.54 10.17
C VAL A 22 6.16 -5.13 9.85
N ALA A 23 7.45 -4.83 10.03
CA ALA A 23 8.00 -3.52 9.71
C ALA A 23 7.89 -3.19 8.21
N ILE A 24 8.21 -4.13 7.30
CA ILE A 24 8.04 -3.90 5.86
C ILE A 24 6.57 -3.72 5.50
N ARG A 25 5.66 -4.52 6.07
CA ARG A 25 4.21 -4.35 5.86
C ARG A 25 3.71 -3.00 6.37
N ALA A 26 4.13 -2.58 7.56
CA ALA A 26 3.77 -1.28 8.11
C ALA A 26 4.26 -0.14 7.22
N MET A 27 5.49 -0.23 6.69
CA MET A 27 6.00 0.74 5.72
C MET A 27 5.19 0.75 4.43
N ALA A 28 4.78 -0.40 3.92
CA ALA A 28 3.92 -0.48 2.73
C ALA A 28 2.57 0.23 2.95
N VAL A 29 1.95 0.03 4.12
CA VAL A 29 0.69 0.69 4.49
C VAL A 29 0.88 2.20 4.66
N SER A 30 1.93 2.64 5.35
CA SER A 30 2.23 4.08 5.51
C SER A 30 2.48 4.75 4.17
N GLU A 31 3.22 4.11 3.27
CA GLU A 31 3.50 4.63 1.94
C GLU A 31 2.21 4.75 1.10
N MET A 32 1.28 3.79 1.21
CA MET A 32 -0.02 3.85 0.56
C MET A 32 -0.83 5.07 1.04
N LEU A 33 -0.83 5.33 2.36
CA LEU A 33 -1.53 6.48 2.95
C LEU A 33 -0.87 7.81 2.57
N ASP A 34 0.45 7.90 2.65
CA ASP A 34 1.20 9.10 2.27
C ASP A 34 1.02 9.42 0.78
N ARG A 35 0.92 8.40 -0.08
CA ARG A 35 0.59 8.58 -1.50
C ARG A 35 -0.84 9.06 -1.72
N ALA A 36 -1.83 8.49 -1.02
CA ALA A 36 -3.21 8.97 -1.09
C ALA A 36 -3.31 10.44 -0.68
N LEU A 37 -2.61 10.82 0.41
CA LEU A 37 -2.51 12.21 0.86
C LEU A 37 -1.77 13.11 -0.14
N ASN A 38 -0.69 12.64 -0.76
CA ASN A 38 0.06 13.41 -1.76
C ASN A 38 -0.73 13.60 -3.06
N MET A 39 -1.58 12.64 -3.45
CA MET A 39 -2.50 12.80 -4.59
C MET A 39 -3.53 13.89 -4.32
N ILE A 40 -4.12 13.93 -3.11
CA ILE A 40 -5.07 14.97 -2.70
C ILE A 40 -4.39 16.33 -2.57
N THR A 41 -3.14 16.38 -2.08
CA THR A 41 -2.46 17.65 -1.77
C THR A 41 -1.55 18.18 -2.88
N LEU A 42 -1.32 17.43 -3.97
CA LEU A 42 -0.43 17.78 -5.10
C LEU A 42 1.00 18.21 -4.68
N LYS A 43 1.46 17.77 -3.50
CA LYS A 43 2.77 18.15 -2.97
C LYS A 43 3.85 17.15 -3.37
N GLN A 44 4.96 17.68 -3.87
CA GLN A 44 6.15 16.88 -4.19
C GLN A 44 6.85 16.41 -2.91
N GLU A 45 7.13 15.11 -2.84
CA GLU A 45 7.74 14.50 -1.65
C GLU A 45 9.16 15.06 -1.39
N PRO A 46 9.49 15.54 -0.17
CA PRO A 46 10.81 16.09 0.11
C PRO A 46 11.87 14.98 0.08
N ALA A 47 13.04 15.25 -0.52
CA ALA A 47 14.14 14.27 -0.66
C ALA A 47 14.58 13.59 0.65
N LYS A 48 14.37 14.25 1.80
CA LYS A 48 14.63 13.69 3.14
C LYS A 48 13.70 12.53 3.50
N ALA A 49 12.46 12.53 3.03
CA ALA A 49 11.49 11.45 3.25
C ALA A 49 11.92 10.17 2.51
N VAL A 50 12.37 10.30 1.26
CA VAL A 50 12.89 9.18 0.45
C VAL A 50 14.09 8.52 1.13
N VAL A 51 15.05 9.32 1.63
CA VAL A 51 16.24 8.78 2.34
C VAL A 51 15.83 8.06 3.63
N ARG A 52 14.91 8.64 4.41
CA ARG A 52 14.38 8.02 5.64
C ARG A 52 13.68 6.70 5.31
N ARG A 53 12.90 6.62 4.23
CA ARG A 53 12.23 5.41 3.77
C ARG A 53 13.20 4.30 3.42
N TRP A 54 14.25 4.60 2.64
CA TRP A 54 15.27 3.62 2.30
C TRP A 54 16.05 3.11 3.51
N LEU A 55 16.34 3.99 4.48
CA LEU A 55 17.01 3.60 5.71
C LEU A 55 16.15 2.67 6.58
N LEU A 56 14.86 3.01 6.77
CA LEU A 56 13.93 2.17 7.52
C LEU A 56 13.66 0.84 6.80
N GLY A 57 13.51 0.88 5.47
CA GLY A 57 13.38 -0.28 4.59
C GLY A 57 14.54 -1.26 4.76
N THR A 58 15.75 -0.76 4.58
CA THR A 58 16.98 -1.56 4.71
C THR A 58 17.13 -2.12 6.14
N GLY A 59 16.79 -1.33 7.16
CA GLY A 59 16.78 -1.80 8.55
C GLY A 59 15.80 -2.94 8.81
N ALA A 60 14.62 -2.91 8.19
CA ALA A 60 13.63 -3.98 8.33
C ALA A 60 14.07 -5.28 7.65
N VAL A 61 14.68 -5.18 6.46
CA VAL A 61 15.27 -6.33 5.75
C VAL A 61 16.40 -6.95 6.57
N LEU A 62 17.31 -6.13 7.09
CA LEU A 62 18.40 -6.60 7.95
C LEU A 62 17.88 -7.26 9.23
N THR A 63 16.85 -6.69 9.85
CA THR A 63 16.19 -7.26 11.04
C THR A 63 15.57 -8.62 10.73
N GLY A 64 14.79 -8.73 9.65
CA GLY A 64 14.18 -9.98 9.22
C GLY A 64 15.21 -11.07 8.89
N ALA A 65 16.20 -10.72 8.07
CA ALA A 65 17.27 -11.62 7.65
C ALA A 65 18.14 -12.09 8.84
N SER A 66 18.50 -11.17 9.75
CA SER A 66 19.23 -11.52 10.99
C SER A 66 18.43 -12.48 11.86
N GLY A 67 17.10 -12.29 11.94
CA GLY A 67 16.20 -13.15 12.70
C GLY A 67 16.16 -14.57 12.15
N VAL A 68 16.01 -14.73 10.84
CA VAL A 68 16.03 -16.05 10.18
C VAL A 68 17.39 -16.74 10.38
N ALA A 69 18.49 -16.00 10.21
CA ALA A 69 19.82 -16.53 10.42
C ALA A 69 20.02 -17.06 11.85
N ALA A 70 19.56 -16.33 12.88
CA ALA A 70 19.62 -16.78 14.27
C ALA A 70 18.64 -17.93 14.58
N ALA A 71 17.44 -17.92 13.99
CA ALA A 71 16.47 -19.02 14.11
C ALA A 71 17.04 -20.36 13.62
N LEU A 72 17.91 -20.30 12.62
CA LEU A 72 18.57 -21.46 12.03
C LEU A 72 19.96 -21.74 12.63
N LEU A 73 20.41 -20.93 13.60
CA LEU A 73 21.77 -20.96 14.14
C LEU A 73 22.85 -20.89 13.04
N SER A 74 22.61 -20.10 11.99
CA SER A 74 23.59 -19.88 10.92
C SER A 74 24.72 -18.96 11.39
N SER A 75 25.96 -19.22 10.96
CA SER A 75 27.07 -18.29 11.19
C SER A 75 26.87 -16.92 10.53
N TRP A 76 26.00 -16.84 9.51
CA TRP A 76 25.60 -15.57 8.89
C TRP A 76 24.83 -14.64 9.84
N ALA A 77 24.31 -15.16 10.95
CA ALA A 77 23.69 -14.33 11.97
C ALA A 77 24.67 -13.28 12.52
N VAL A 78 25.96 -13.60 12.66
CA VAL A 78 26.98 -12.66 13.18
C VAL A 78 27.09 -11.40 12.31
N PRO A 79 27.45 -11.49 11.01
CA PRO A 79 27.58 -10.30 10.17
C PRO A 79 26.25 -9.57 9.97
N LEU A 80 25.11 -10.27 9.91
CA LEU A 80 23.79 -9.64 9.73
C LEU A 80 23.37 -8.84 10.96
N PHE A 81 23.52 -9.39 12.18
CA PHE A 81 23.25 -8.65 13.41
C PHE A 81 24.22 -7.49 13.61
N ALA A 82 25.51 -7.68 13.30
CA ALA A 82 26.49 -6.59 13.36
C ALA A 82 26.15 -5.44 12.40
N ALA A 83 25.77 -5.76 11.16
CA ALA A 83 25.33 -4.77 10.17
C ALA A 83 24.04 -4.06 10.62
N ASN A 84 23.06 -4.80 11.15
CA ASN A 84 21.81 -4.24 11.65
C ASN A 84 22.06 -3.29 12.84
N LEU A 85 22.85 -3.72 13.82
CA LEU A 85 23.23 -2.89 14.96
C LEU A 85 23.99 -1.63 14.53
N GLY A 86 24.93 -1.77 13.58
CA GLY A 86 25.65 -0.63 13.00
C GLY A 86 24.73 0.36 12.32
N ALA A 87 23.75 -0.12 11.53
CA ALA A 87 22.75 0.73 10.89
C ALA A 87 21.88 1.48 11.90
N GLN A 88 21.39 0.79 12.94
CA GLN A 88 20.56 1.41 13.98
C GLN A 88 21.34 2.42 14.83
N ALA A 89 22.57 2.10 15.22
CA ALA A 89 23.44 3.00 15.96
C ALA A 89 23.85 4.22 15.12
N GLY A 90 24.19 4.01 13.85
CA GLY A 90 24.51 5.07 12.89
C GLY A 90 23.33 6.01 12.67
N TRP A 91 22.12 5.45 12.52
CA TRP A 91 20.89 6.23 12.44
C TRP A 91 20.67 7.08 13.69
N LEU A 92 20.77 6.49 14.88
CA LEU A 92 20.58 7.23 16.14
C LEU A 92 21.62 8.35 16.32
N ALA A 93 22.88 8.10 15.95
CA ALA A 93 23.94 9.10 16.00
C ALA A 93 23.68 10.26 15.03
N TRP A 94 23.28 9.96 13.80
CA TRP A 94 22.96 10.97 12.79
C TRP A 94 21.67 11.73 13.12
N ALA A 95 20.62 11.03 13.54
CA ALA A 95 19.34 11.61 13.92
C ALA A 95 19.48 12.55 15.12
N ARG A 96 20.45 12.32 16.02
CA ARG A 96 20.73 13.25 17.13
C ARG A 96 21.12 14.65 16.65
N THR A 97 21.83 14.75 15.53
CA THR A 97 22.33 16.03 15.00
C THR A 97 21.46 16.59 13.87
N ALA A 98 20.88 15.73 13.04
CA ALA A 98 20.15 16.14 11.84
C ALA A 98 18.64 16.35 12.08
N PHE A 99 18.07 15.67 13.09
CA PHE A 99 16.65 15.72 13.43
C PHE A 99 16.47 15.64 14.95
N PRO A 100 16.77 16.69 15.72
CA PRO A 100 16.43 16.72 17.14
C PRO A 100 14.90 16.55 17.29
N PRO A 101 14.42 15.78 18.28
CA PRO A 101 12.99 15.55 18.44
C PRO A 101 12.29 16.87 18.81
N GLU A 102 11.29 17.27 18.01
CA GLU A 102 10.57 18.53 18.17
C GLU A 102 9.30 18.37 19.02
N ASP A 103 8.73 17.16 19.06
CA ASP A 103 7.50 16.82 19.79
C ASP A 103 7.63 15.57 20.68
N GLU A 104 6.60 15.29 21.50
CA GLU A 104 6.57 14.13 22.39
C GLU A 104 6.46 12.79 21.63
N GLU A 105 5.81 12.78 20.47
CA GLU A 105 5.66 11.58 19.64
C GLU A 105 6.98 11.13 19.02
N GLU A 106 7.78 12.06 18.51
CA GLU A 106 9.14 11.81 18.02
C GLU A 106 10.08 11.36 19.14
N ALA A 107 9.89 11.90 20.36
CA ALA A 107 10.65 11.44 21.53
C ALA A 107 10.31 9.98 21.89
N VAL A 108 9.03 9.59 21.82
CA VAL A 108 8.60 8.19 21.99
C VAL A 108 9.15 7.31 20.87
N GLY A 109 9.10 7.77 19.62
CA GLY A 109 9.69 7.09 18.47
C GLY A 109 11.18 6.81 18.67
N ARG A 110 11.93 7.80 19.18
CA ARG A 110 13.37 7.67 19.46
C ARG A 110 13.66 6.65 20.56
N ARG A 111 12.85 6.63 21.62
CA ARG A 111 12.94 5.61 22.68
C ARG A 111 12.68 4.20 22.13
N ARG A 112 11.70 4.03 21.25
CA ARG A 112 11.44 2.74 20.58
C ARG A 112 12.63 2.28 19.75
N THR A 113 13.22 3.16 18.94
CA THR A 113 14.44 2.83 18.16
C THR A 113 15.64 2.53 19.06
N THR A 114 15.77 3.23 20.19
CA THR A 114 16.84 2.97 21.17
C THR A 114 16.69 1.59 21.81
N ASN A 115 15.47 1.23 22.23
CA ASN A 115 15.17 -0.07 22.81
C ASN A 115 15.39 -1.21 21.79
N ALA A 116 15.02 -0.98 20.52
CA ALA A 116 15.32 -1.91 19.44
C ALA A 116 16.84 -2.12 19.26
N ALA A 117 17.62 -1.05 19.29
CA ALA A 117 19.08 -1.13 19.19
C ALA A 117 19.71 -1.88 20.37
N LEU A 118 19.20 -1.66 21.59
CA LEU A 118 19.63 -2.42 22.77
C LEU A 118 19.30 -3.90 22.65
N GLY A 119 18.08 -4.24 22.21
CA GLY A 119 17.70 -5.64 21.95
C GLY A 119 18.59 -6.29 20.89
N CYS A 120 18.87 -5.55 19.81
CA CYS A 120 19.75 -6.00 18.74
C CYS A 120 21.18 -6.20 19.25
N ALA A 121 21.69 -5.32 20.12
CA ALA A 121 23.01 -5.46 20.74
C ALA A 121 23.10 -6.71 21.63
N VAL A 122 22.08 -6.97 22.45
CA VAL A 122 22.03 -8.18 23.28
C VAL A 122 22.05 -9.44 22.43
N LEU A 123 21.26 -9.48 21.35
CA LEU A 123 21.28 -10.63 20.42
C LEU A 123 22.59 -10.74 19.65
N THR A 124 23.20 -9.62 19.26
CA THR A 124 24.52 -9.63 18.62
C THR A 124 25.55 -10.29 19.54
N LEU A 125 25.55 -9.94 20.83
CA LEU A 125 26.43 -10.57 21.83
C LEU A 125 26.13 -12.06 22.02
N LEU A 126 24.86 -12.45 22.06
CA LEU A 126 24.44 -13.85 22.17
C LEU A 126 24.92 -14.68 20.97
N VAL A 127 24.71 -14.16 19.75
CA VAL A 127 25.13 -14.85 18.52
C VAL A 127 26.66 -14.92 18.42
N LEU A 128 27.39 -13.86 18.82
CA LEU A 128 28.85 -13.88 18.90
C LEU A 128 29.36 -14.92 19.91
N TYR A 129 28.69 -15.05 21.05
CA TYR A 129 29.00 -16.08 22.04
C TYR A 129 28.80 -17.48 21.44
N LEU A 130 27.66 -17.75 20.81
CA LEU A 130 27.38 -19.04 20.17
C LEU A 130 28.35 -19.36 19.02
N TRP A 131 28.78 -18.34 18.27
CA TRP A 131 29.81 -18.49 17.24
C TRP A 131 31.15 -18.90 17.84
N ARG A 132 31.58 -18.22 18.92
CA ARG A 132 32.85 -18.49 19.61
C ARG A 132 32.91 -19.91 20.18
N GLU A 133 31.77 -20.40 20.68
CA GLU A 133 31.64 -21.76 21.21
C GLU A 133 31.41 -22.82 20.10
N GLY A 134 31.46 -22.42 18.81
CA GLY A 134 31.36 -23.33 17.67
C GLY A 134 29.97 -23.94 17.47
N ARG A 135 28.92 -23.32 18.01
CA ARG A 135 27.55 -23.85 18.00
C ARG A 135 26.73 -23.39 16.80
N LEU A 136 27.21 -22.40 16.06
CA LEU A 136 26.60 -21.99 14.80
C LEU A 136 27.03 -22.93 13.67
N ALA A 137 26.09 -23.26 12.79
CA ALA A 137 26.37 -23.98 11.57
C ALA A 137 27.36 -23.21 10.68
N GLY A 138 28.16 -23.94 9.91
CA GLY A 138 29.16 -23.34 9.03
C GLY A 138 28.53 -22.42 7.98
N PRO A 139 29.28 -21.44 7.45
CA PRO A 139 28.76 -20.40 6.56
C PRO A 139 28.23 -20.93 5.22
N LEU A 140 28.65 -22.13 4.81
CA LEU A 140 28.26 -22.78 3.57
C LEU A 140 27.42 -24.05 3.83
N ASP A 141 26.98 -24.29 5.06
CA ASP A 141 26.08 -25.40 5.35
C ASP A 141 24.74 -25.16 4.61
N PRO A 142 24.36 -26.02 3.63
CA PRO A 142 23.21 -25.77 2.77
C PRO A 142 21.91 -25.57 3.54
N TRP A 143 21.75 -26.28 4.67
CA TRP A 143 20.53 -26.25 5.47
C TRP A 143 20.30 -24.93 6.21
N THR A 144 21.36 -24.13 6.42
CA THR A 144 21.24 -22.83 7.09
C THR A 144 21.57 -21.67 6.16
N ALA A 145 22.51 -21.85 5.23
CA ALA A 145 22.91 -20.83 4.27
C ALA A 145 21.84 -20.55 3.21
N VAL A 146 21.22 -21.60 2.63
CA VAL A 146 20.20 -21.41 1.58
C VAL A 146 18.96 -20.70 2.12
N PRO A 147 18.36 -21.11 3.26
CA PRO A 147 17.18 -20.39 3.76
C PRO A 147 17.52 -18.98 4.24
N THR A 148 18.71 -18.74 4.79
CA THR A 148 19.15 -17.39 5.18
C THR A 148 19.31 -16.48 3.95
N ALA A 149 19.91 -17.00 2.88
CA ALA A 149 20.03 -16.27 1.61
C ALA A 149 18.66 -16.02 0.98
N ALA A 150 17.79 -17.04 0.95
CA ALA A 150 16.43 -16.93 0.43
C ALA A 150 15.60 -15.92 1.24
N ALA A 151 15.73 -15.90 2.57
CA ALA A 151 15.07 -14.90 3.40
C ALA A 151 15.61 -13.49 3.12
N THR A 152 16.93 -13.32 3.02
CA THR A 152 17.54 -12.01 2.73
C THR A 152 17.06 -11.48 1.37
N LEU A 153 17.09 -12.32 0.35
CA LEU A 153 16.59 -11.97 -0.99
C LEU A 153 15.08 -11.77 -1.00
N GLY A 154 14.32 -12.59 -0.28
CA GLY A 154 12.86 -12.50 -0.17
C GLY A 154 12.40 -11.23 0.51
N TYR A 155 12.99 -10.87 1.65
CA TYR A 155 12.74 -9.59 2.32
C TYR A 155 13.16 -8.40 1.45
N GLY A 156 14.32 -8.50 0.79
CA GLY A 156 14.79 -7.48 -0.15
C GLY A 156 13.84 -7.30 -1.33
N ALA A 157 13.42 -8.39 -1.96
CA ALA A 157 12.47 -8.39 -3.06
C ALA A 157 11.09 -7.91 -2.61
N TYR A 158 10.64 -8.27 -1.40
CA TYR A 158 9.38 -7.81 -0.85
C TYR A 158 9.42 -6.30 -0.54
N LEU A 159 10.52 -5.78 0.01
CA LEU A 159 10.72 -4.34 0.18
C LEU A 159 10.78 -3.63 -1.18
N LEU A 160 11.55 -4.16 -2.13
CA LEU A 160 11.61 -3.60 -3.48
C LEU A 160 10.24 -3.62 -4.13
N ARG A 161 9.48 -4.72 -4.00
CA ARG A 161 8.10 -4.79 -4.45
C ARG A 161 7.22 -3.79 -3.71
N SER A 162 7.34 -3.60 -2.40
CA SER A 162 6.48 -2.63 -1.69
C SER A 162 6.82 -1.17 -2.05
N LEU A 163 8.08 -0.89 -2.38
CA LEU A 163 8.54 0.46 -2.75
C LEU A 163 8.32 0.75 -4.25
N PHE A 164 8.58 -0.24 -5.11
CA PHE A 164 8.48 -0.22 -6.57
C PHE A 164 7.20 -0.85 -7.10
N TRP A 165 6.25 -1.24 -6.24
CA TRP A 165 4.83 -1.15 -6.60
C TRP A 165 4.58 0.34 -6.83
N ARG A 166 4.97 0.79 -8.02
CA ARG A 166 4.13 1.65 -8.82
C ARG A 166 2.77 0.98 -8.73
N SER A 167 1.81 1.66 -8.10
CA SER A 167 0.49 1.54 -8.69
C SER A 167 0.76 1.80 -10.19
N LYS A 168 0.40 0.85 -11.05
CA LYS A 168 -0.09 1.31 -12.34
C LYS A 168 -1.07 2.42 -11.96
N GLY A 169 -0.77 3.65 -12.38
CA GLY A 169 -1.62 4.81 -12.08
C GLY A 169 -3.05 4.37 -12.37
N GLY A 170 -3.91 4.50 -11.38
CA GLY A 170 -5.16 3.78 -11.34
C GLY A 170 -5.41 3.33 -9.91
N TRP A 171 -6.14 4.16 -9.19
CA TRP A 171 -6.96 3.71 -8.08
C TRP A 171 -7.91 2.63 -8.63
N ASP A 172 -7.55 1.36 -8.46
CA ASP A 172 -8.46 0.24 -8.65
C ASP A 172 -9.10 0.00 -7.28
N GLY A 173 -10.30 0.57 -7.14
CA GLY A 173 -11.08 0.46 -5.93
C GLY A 173 -11.66 -0.94 -5.81
N GLY A 174 -10.95 -1.79 -5.09
CA GLY A 174 -11.48 -3.00 -4.47
C GLY A 174 -11.79 -4.15 -5.42
N ASP A 175 -10.92 -5.15 -5.43
CA ASP A 175 -11.36 -6.52 -5.16
C ASP A 175 -10.17 -7.37 -4.73
N ASP A 176 -10.41 -8.16 -3.68
CA ASP A 176 -9.44 -8.93 -2.92
C ASP A 176 -9.48 -10.39 -3.41
N ASP A 177 -9.20 -10.65 -4.69
CA ASP A 177 -9.25 -12.00 -5.26
C ASP A 177 -7.94 -12.40 -5.96
N ASP A 178 -7.34 -13.48 -5.46
CA ASP A 178 -6.15 -14.16 -5.97
C ASP A 178 -6.20 -14.41 -7.49
N TYR A 179 -5.30 -13.77 -8.25
CA TYR A 179 -4.93 -14.22 -9.60
C TYR A 179 -3.42 -14.43 -9.74
N VAL A 180 -3.08 -15.67 -10.07
CA VAL A 180 -1.77 -16.11 -10.53
C VAL A 180 -1.46 -15.42 -11.85
N GLU A 181 -0.42 -14.58 -11.90
CA GLU A 181 0.04 -13.93 -13.13
C GLU A 181 0.48 -14.98 -14.15
N ALA A 182 -0.34 -15.17 -15.20
CA ALA A 182 0.10 -15.67 -16.48
C ALA A 182 0.69 -14.49 -17.28
N ASP A 183 1.90 -14.71 -17.74
CA ASP A 183 2.68 -13.95 -18.69
C ASP A 183 1.91 -13.61 -19.99
N GLY A 184 1.80 -12.32 -20.33
CA GLY A 184 1.36 -11.89 -21.65
C GLY A 184 1.13 -10.39 -21.80
N GLU A 185 1.81 -9.79 -22.78
CA GLU A 185 1.56 -8.51 -23.49
C GLU A 185 1.22 -7.22 -22.71
N ALA A 186 1.91 -6.12 -23.06
CA ALA A 186 1.56 -4.79 -22.59
C ALA A 186 0.17 -4.39 -23.11
N ASP A 187 -0.82 -4.39 -22.21
CA ASP A 187 -2.18 -3.95 -22.50
C ASP A 187 -2.16 -2.50 -23.03
N THR A 188 -2.50 -2.35 -24.30
CA THR A 188 -2.87 -1.05 -24.87
C THR A 188 -4.17 -0.63 -24.20
N VAL A 189 -4.19 0.51 -23.51
CA VAL A 189 -5.41 1.08 -22.90
C VAL A 189 -6.52 1.07 -23.95
N LYS A 190 -7.51 0.18 -23.77
CA LYS A 190 -8.64 0.02 -24.68
C LYS A 190 -9.56 1.23 -24.46
N HIS A 191 -9.60 2.17 -25.39
CA HIS A 191 -10.56 3.26 -25.30
C HIS A 191 -11.97 2.73 -25.60
N PRO A 192 -12.99 3.11 -24.81
CA PRO A 192 -14.36 2.66 -25.04
C PRO A 192 -14.88 3.23 -26.37
N SER A 193 -15.45 2.37 -27.22
CA SER A 193 -16.08 2.79 -28.48
C SER A 193 -17.51 3.30 -28.29
N ARG A 194 -18.18 2.87 -27.22
CA ARG A 194 -19.54 3.29 -26.86
C ARG A 194 -19.62 3.52 -25.36
N ILE A 195 -20.10 4.68 -24.97
CA ILE A 195 -20.19 5.09 -23.57
C ILE A 195 -21.61 4.94 -23.07
N ARG A 196 -21.75 4.29 -21.93
CA ARG A 196 -22.94 4.33 -21.08
C ARG A 196 -22.62 5.19 -19.86
N PHE A 197 -23.24 6.35 -19.77
CA PHE A 197 -23.07 7.28 -18.67
C PHE A 197 -24.14 7.03 -17.60
N THR A 198 -23.73 6.51 -16.44
CA THR A 198 -24.61 6.04 -15.38
C THR A 198 -24.40 6.78 -14.07
N VAL A 199 -25.45 6.86 -13.27
CA VAL A 199 -25.41 7.38 -11.89
C VAL A 199 -25.64 6.22 -10.95
N HIS A 200 -24.55 5.74 -10.37
CA HIS A 200 -24.52 4.61 -9.43
C HIS A 200 -23.52 4.93 -8.31
N PRO A 201 -23.86 4.79 -7.02
CA PRO A 201 -23.01 5.29 -5.94
C PRO A 201 -21.69 4.52 -5.77
N TRP A 202 -21.62 3.29 -6.27
CA TRP A 202 -20.45 2.41 -6.11
C TRP A 202 -19.73 2.09 -7.42
N ARG A 203 -20.08 2.74 -8.53
CA ARG A 203 -19.44 2.52 -9.83
C ARG A 203 -19.05 3.85 -10.45
N TYR A 204 -18.03 3.80 -11.30
CA TYR A 204 -17.64 4.97 -12.08
C TYR A 204 -18.79 5.43 -13.00
N PRO A 205 -18.95 6.74 -13.23
CA PRO A 205 -20.01 7.26 -14.09
C PRO A 205 -19.91 6.84 -15.56
N ILE A 206 -18.74 6.43 -16.04
CA ILE A 206 -18.50 6.03 -17.43
C ILE A 206 -18.29 4.52 -17.50
N LEU A 207 -19.18 3.84 -18.22
CA LEU A 207 -19.05 2.42 -18.56
C LEU A 207 -18.91 2.25 -20.07
N ASP A 208 -18.25 1.19 -20.53
CA ASP A 208 -18.37 0.75 -21.92
C ASP A 208 -19.71 0.03 -22.11
N ALA A 209 -20.48 0.49 -23.09
CA ALA A 209 -21.82 -0.02 -23.32
C ALA A 209 -21.84 -1.49 -23.80
N ASP A 210 -20.73 -1.99 -24.36
CA ASP A 210 -20.65 -3.33 -24.94
C ASP A 210 -20.30 -4.42 -23.92
N ASP A 211 -19.46 -4.12 -22.92
CA ASP A 211 -19.01 -5.08 -21.90
C ASP A 211 -19.29 -4.66 -20.44
N ASP A 212 -19.93 -3.51 -20.23
CA ASP A 212 -20.22 -2.90 -18.91
C ASP A 212 -18.96 -2.62 -18.08
N TYR A 213 -17.78 -2.60 -18.71
CA TYR A 213 -16.53 -2.34 -18.03
C TYR A 213 -16.45 -0.88 -17.58
N PRO A 214 -16.16 -0.62 -16.29
CA PRO A 214 -16.08 0.74 -15.78
C PRO A 214 -14.76 1.40 -16.19
N TYR A 215 -14.84 2.63 -16.68
CA TYR A 215 -13.68 3.44 -17.00
C TYR A 215 -13.55 4.62 -16.05
N ASN A 216 -12.31 4.88 -15.66
CA ASN A 216 -11.97 6.09 -14.93
C ASN A 216 -12.08 7.31 -15.87
N HIS A 217 -12.94 8.27 -15.52
CA HIS A 217 -13.18 9.46 -16.35
C HIS A 217 -11.96 10.39 -16.42
N PHE A 218 -11.04 10.33 -15.45
CA PHE A 218 -9.75 11.03 -15.50
C PHE A 218 -8.77 10.50 -16.56
N GLU A 219 -8.96 9.25 -16.99
CA GLU A 219 -8.12 8.65 -18.04
C GLU A 219 -8.66 8.95 -19.44
N LEU A 220 -9.94 9.32 -19.53
CA LEU A 220 -10.67 9.50 -20.79
C LEU A 220 -10.91 10.96 -21.17
N LEU A 221 -10.98 11.86 -20.18
CA LEU A 221 -11.40 13.25 -20.36
C LEU A 221 -10.33 14.23 -19.88
N ASP A 222 -10.44 15.48 -20.34
CA ASP A 222 -9.66 16.58 -19.77
C ASP A 222 -9.96 16.74 -18.28
N VAL A 223 -8.91 17.06 -17.51
CA VAL A 223 -8.95 17.11 -16.04
C VAL A 223 -10.09 18.00 -15.52
N GLU A 224 -10.32 19.16 -16.13
CA GLU A 224 -11.38 20.08 -15.69
C GLU A 224 -12.79 19.47 -15.79
N VAL A 225 -13.07 18.71 -16.86
CA VAL A 225 -14.37 18.05 -17.05
C VAL A 225 -14.47 16.80 -16.18
N ALA A 226 -13.35 16.09 -16.00
CA ALA A 226 -13.29 14.95 -15.11
C ALA A 226 -13.61 15.35 -13.66
N ASP A 227 -12.98 16.44 -13.16
CA ASP A 227 -13.25 17.01 -11.84
C ASP A 227 -14.74 17.40 -11.69
N GLU A 228 -15.33 18.06 -12.70
CA GLU A 228 -16.75 18.42 -12.64
C GLU A 228 -17.69 17.21 -12.60
N ILE A 229 -17.34 16.11 -13.28
CA ILE A 229 -18.12 14.85 -13.24
C ILE A 229 -17.97 14.18 -11.88
N GLU A 230 -16.76 14.18 -11.29
CA GLU A 230 -16.52 13.65 -9.95
C GLU A 230 -17.32 14.42 -8.89
N GLU A 231 -17.25 15.75 -8.88
CA GLU A 231 -18.00 16.59 -7.93
C GLU A 231 -19.52 16.37 -8.03
N TRP A 232 -20.02 16.27 -9.26
CA TRP A 232 -21.43 15.97 -9.53
C TRP A 232 -21.84 14.58 -9.05
N HIS A 233 -20.99 13.57 -9.26
CA HIS A 233 -21.26 12.20 -8.82
C HIS A 233 -21.16 12.05 -7.30
N ASP A 234 -20.17 12.69 -6.67
CA ASP A 234 -20.01 12.72 -5.21
C ASP A 234 -21.21 13.38 -4.52
N ALA A 235 -21.81 14.41 -5.12
CA ALA A 235 -23.05 15.00 -4.62
C ALA A 235 -24.19 13.97 -4.58
N TYR A 236 -24.33 13.13 -5.61
CA TYR A 236 -25.29 12.02 -5.61
C TYR A 236 -24.96 10.98 -4.53
N VAL A 237 -23.70 10.60 -4.39
CA VAL A 237 -23.25 9.59 -3.41
C VAL A 237 -23.52 10.06 -1.99
N ALA A 238 -23.23 11.33 -1.69
CA ALA A 238 -23.53 11.93 -0.38
C ALA A 238 -25.03 11.90 -0.07
N LEU A 239 -25.88 12.18 -1.06
CA LEU A 239 -27.34 12.07 -0.93
C LEU A 239 -27.77 10.62 -0.71
N PHE A 240 -27.20 9.67 -1.44
CA PHE A 240 -27.50 8.24 -1.30
C PHE A 240 -27.17 7.71 0.10
N ILE A 241 -26.01 8.09 0.65
CA ILE A 241 -25.59 7.72 2.00
C ILE A 241 -26.52 8.35 3.05
N ALA A 242 -26.91 9.62 2.85
CA ALA A 242 -27.77 10.34 3.78
C ALA A 242 -29.22 9.82 3.80
N ALA A 243 -29.72 9.30 2.67
CA ALA A 243 -31.10 8.85 2.52
C ALA A 243 -31.46 7.64 3.42
N GLY A 244 -30.47 6.83 3.83
CA GLY A 244 -30.65 5.70 4.74
C GLY A 244 -31.47 4.53 4.18
N GLU A 245 -31.48 3.38 4.87
CA GLU A 245 -32.18 2.17 4.41
C GLU A 245 -33.69 2.41 4.24
N GLY A 246 -34.22 2.11 3.04
CA GLY A 246 -35.66 2.17 2.72
C GLY A 246 -36.13 3.40 1.92
N ALA A 247 -35.27 4.39 1.67
CA ALA A 247 -35.61 5.52 0.80
C ALA A 247 -35.86 5.10 -0.66
N GLU A 248 -36.93 5.61 -1.28
CA GLU A 248 -37.27 5.41 -2.71
C GLU A 248 -36.49 6.39 -3.63
N THR A 249 -36.11 7.56 -3.09
CA THR A 249 -35.28 8.57 -3.76
C THR A 249 -34.20 9.05 -2.81
N VAL A 250 -33.08 9.52 -3.37
CA VAL A 250 -31.99 10.14 -2.61
C VAL A 250 -32.12 11.65 -2.53
N PHE A 251 -32.93 12.25 -3.42
CA PHE A 251 -33.03 13.70 -3.54
C PHE A 251 -33.99 14.28 -2.50
N PRO A 252 -33.60 15.35 -1.78
CA PRO A 252 -34.45 16.04 -0.81
C PRO A 252 -35.67 16.73 -1.43
N SER A 253 -35.58 17.12 -2.71
CA SER A 253 -36.64 17.81 -3.45
C SER A 253 -36.61 17.50 -4.95
N GLU A 254 -37.76 17.64 -5.61
CA GLU A 254 -37.85 17.53 -7.08
C GLU A 254 -36.98 18.58 -7.81
N GLU A 255 -36.78 19.74 -7.19
CA GLU A 255 -35.94 20.81 -7.75
C GLU A 255 -34.46 20.41 -7.74
N GLU A 256 -33.96 19.82 -6.65
CA GLU A 256 -32.59 19.32 -6.56
C GLU A 256 -32.35 18.13 -7.50
N GLU A 257 -33.33 17.24 -7.62
CA GLU A 257 -33.30 16.14 -8.58
C GLU A 257 -33.24 16.66 -10.03
N ALA A 258 -34.05 17.67 -10.36
CA ALA A 258 -34.04 18.29 -11.68
C ALA A 258 -32.72 19.01 -11.97
N ALA A 259 -32.15 19.73 -11.01
CA ALA A 259 -30.87 20.41 -11.16
C ALA A 259 -29.73 19.41 -11.38
N HIS A 260 -29.69 18.34 -10.59
CA HIS A 260 -28.70 17.28 -10.74
C HIS A 260 -28.81 16.57 -12.09
N ARG A 261 -30.03 16.29 -12.56
CA ARG A 261 -30.27 15.70 -13.88
C ARG A 261 -29.88 16.64 -15.02
N ALA A 262 -30.14 17.94 -14.89
CA ALA A 262 -29.75 18.93 -15.89
C ALA A 262 -28.23 18.95 -16.07
N LYS A 263 -27.46 18.97 -14.97
CA LYS A 263 -26.00 18.91 -15.03
C LYS A 263 -25.49 17.60 -15.64
N GLY A 264 -26.11 16.46 -15.29
CA GLY A 264 -25.81 15.17 -15.93
C GLY A 264 -26.05 15.15 -17.44
N ALA A 265 -27.09 15.85 -17.91
CA ALA A 265 -27.38 15.98 -19.33
C ALA A 265 -26.34 16.85 -20.07
N GLU A 266 -25.78 17.88 -19.42
CA GLU A 266 -24.67 18.66 -19.96
C GLU A 266 -23.43 17.80 -20.23
N PHE A 267 -23.07 16.91 -19.29
CA PHE A 267 -21.95 15.98 -19.47
C PHE A 267 -22.18 14.99 -20.60
N VAL A 268 -23.41 14.51 -20.78
CA VAL A 268 -23.73 13.63 -21.90
C VAL A 268 -23.61 14.35 -23.24
N GLU A 269 -24.03 15.60 -23.35
CA GLU A 269 -23.82 16.38 -24.58
C GLU A 269 -22.33 16.64 -24.83
N TYR A 270 -21.53 16.87 -23.78
CA TYR A 270 -20.08 16.94 -23.89
C TYR A 270 -19.49 15.64 -24.45
N LEU A 271 -19.83 14.49 -23.83
CA LEU A 271 -19.37 13.17 -24.26
C LEU A 271 -19.81 12.85 -25.69
N ARG A 272 -21.02 13.24 -26.10
CA ARG A 272 -21.51 13.11 -27.49
C ARG A 272 -20.70 13.93 -28.48
N GLY A 273 -20.18 15.09 -28.05
CA GLY A 273 -19.26 15.90 -28.83
C GLY A 273 -17.93 15.19 -29.10
N THR A 274 -17.45 14.41 -28.13
CA THR A 274 -16.15 13.71 -28.18
C THR A 274 -16.24 12.33 -28.85
N TYR A 275 -17.23 11.51 -28.48
CA TYR A 275 -17.35 10.11 -28.89
C TYR A 275 -18.38 9.88 -30.02
N GLY A 276 -19.14 10.91 -30.39
CA GLY A 276 -20.20 10.85 -31.38
C GLY A 276 -21.58 10.61 -30.75
N ARG A 277 -22.61 11.25 -31.34
CA ARG A 277 -23.98 11.27 -30.76
C ARG A 277 -24.60 9.89 -30.59
N ASP A 278 -24.35 8.97 -31.52
CA ASP A 278 -24.93 7.63 -31.52
C ASP A 278 -24.18 6.66 -30.59
N ASN A 279 -23.05 7.08 -30.03
CA ASN A 279 -22.17 6.26 -29.20
C ASN A 279 -22.27 6.58 -27.71
N VAL A 280 -23.17 7.47 -27.28
CA VAL A 280 -23.31 7.87 -25.87
C VAL A 280 -24.76 7.78 -25.40
N GLU A 281 -24.98 6.93 -24.40
CA GLU A 281 -26.26 6.69 -23.73
C GLU A 281 -26.22 7.29 -22.31
N GLY A 282 -27.29 7.96 -21.88
CA GLY A 282 -27.44 8.49 -20.53
C GLY A 282 -27.89 9.96 -20.44
N PRO A 283 -27.85 10.58 -19.23
CA PRO A 283 -27.45 9.97 -17.96
C PRO A 283 -28.50 8.94 -17.49
N ILE A 284 -28.05 7.74 -17.12
CA ILE A 284 -28.93 6.66 -16.64
C ILE A 284 -28.85 6.60 -15.12
N TYR A 285 -29.96 6.91 -14.44
CA TYR A 285 -30.05 6.77 -12.99
C TYR A 285 -30.47 5.35 -12.64
N VAL A 286 -29.59 4.62 -11.96
CA VAL A 286 -29.91 3.27 -11.48
C VAL A 286 -30.91 3.41 -10.31
N PRO A 287 -32.04 2.70 -10.32
CA PRO A 287 -33.01 2.76 -9.23
C PRO A 287 -32.37 2.42 -7.88
N VAL A 288 -32.69 3.21 -6.85
CA VAL A 288 -32.12 3.05 -5.49
C VAL A 288 -32.34 1.65 -4.92
N ALA A 289 -33.47 1.02 -5.27
CA ALA A 289 -33.80 -0.34 -4.86
C ALA A 289 -32.81 -1.38 -5.46
N ASP A 290 -32.43 -1.22 -6.73
CA ASP A 290 -31.55 -2.14 -7.44
C ASP A 290 -30.12 -2.04 -6.88
N VAL A 291 -29.63 -0.80 -6.69
CA VAL A 291 -28.31 -0.54 -6.07
C VAL A 291 -28.18 -1.19 -4.69
N ARG A 292 -29.25 -1.14 -3.88
CA ARG A 292 -29.22 -1.73 -2.53
C ARG A 292 -29.26 -3.25 -2.55
N ALA A 293 -29.98 -3.83 -3.52
CA ALA A 293 -29.98 -5.27 -3.71
C ALA A 293 -28.58 -5.79 -4.11
N GLU A 294 -27.81 -5.01 -4.87
CA GLU A 294 -26.41 -5.32 -5.20
C GLU A 294 -25.51 -5.32 -3.95
N SER A 295 -25.71 -4.38 -3.00
CA SER A 295 -24.90 -4.28 -1.77
C SER A 295 -25.25 -5.30 -0.66
N ALA A 296 -26.30 -6.11 -0.84
CA ALA A 296 -26.76 -7.09 0.15
C ALA A 296 -26.11 -8.48 0.00
N TYR A 297 -25.20 -8.63 -0.97
CA TYR A 297 -24.37 -9.81 -1.21
C TYR A 297 -22.91 -9.52 -0.85
#